data_AF-A0A4R2BKW9-F1
#
_entry.id   AF-A0A4R2BKW9-F1
#
_cell.length_a   1.000
_cell.length_b   1.000
_cell.length_c   1.000
_cell.angle_alpha   90.00
_cell.angle_beta   90.00
_cell.angle_gamma   90.00
#
_symmetry.space_group_name_H-M   'P 1'
#
loop_
_entity.id
_entity.type
_entity.pdbx_description
1 polymer ?
#
loop_
_entity_poly.entity_id
_entity_poly.type
_entity_poly.pdbx_seq_one_letter_code
_entity_poly.pdbx_strand_id
1 'polypeptide(L)'
;MSILSILAGIFFILLYAAICFYVGYNGWVWLKTTRMKVNKWFYIGLLVMLSASIILGQFITFQPLKIVGGFWMVVIGYSLFLIPIANLLVYFFKKKGLFWIGLSIVLFFSFVFIYGSYNAWNPVIRSYDIYLNKQEESKDLKILMVSDIHLGQIVGVKHLERLVDKVEEVNPDIVLIPGDIIDDHIEPFIKEDMGKVLEKINAPLGVYAIPGNHDYYGNDLNKMVVEVEKAGIDVLMDETVLINDGFYLIGRKDLTDDHRKKVSDLTRNLDQSKPVIMMDHQPYDLDIAEKNGVDLLLSGHTHRGQLSPAHLITDRIYENDWGYLQKKNLHSLVSSGFGTWGPPLRLGSRSEVMVINLKFGTR
;
A
#
# COMPACT_ATOMS: atom_id res chain seq x y z
N MET A 1 -24.81 15.98 -11.97
CA MET A 1 -23.70 16.74 -11.35
C MET A 1 -24.21 18.10 -10.93
N SER A 2 -23.89 18.55 -9.72
CA SER A 2 -24.22 19.92 -9.29
C SER A 2 -23.29 20.94 -9.96
N ILE A 3 -23.73 22.19 -10.12
CA ILE A 3 -22.88 23.30 -10.58
C ILE A 3 -21.63 23.41 -9.70
N LEU A 4 -21.77 23.20 -8.38
CA LEU A 4 -20.68 23.23 -7.42
C LEU A 4 -19.62 22.17 -7.71
N SER A 5 -20.03 20.95 -8.07
CA SER A 5 -19.12 19.85 -8.44
C SER A 5 -18.32 20.20 -9.71
N ILE A 6 -18.96 20.82 -10.69
CA ILE A 6 -18.30 21.24 -11.94
C ILE A 6 -17.27 22.35 -11.66
N LEU A 7 -17.66 23.36 -10.87
CA LEU A 7 -16.77 24.46 -10.48
C LEU A 7 -15.56 23.95 -9.67
N ALA A 8 -15.78 23.03 -8.75
CA ALA A 8 -14.70 22.39 -8.01
C ALA A 8 -13.73 21.65 -8.94
N GLY A 9 -14.25 20.87 -9.89
CA GLY A 9 -13.43 20.16 -10.88
C GLY A 9 -12.58 21.10 -11.73
N ILE A 10 -13.16 22.19 -12.22
CA ILE A 10 -12.43 23.23 -12.98
C ILE A 10 -11.33 23.85 -12.12
N PHE A 11 -11.64 24.20 -10.87
CA PHE A 11 -10.67 24.77 -9.94
C PHE A 11 -9.48 23.83 -9.72
N PHE A 12 -9.71 22.53 -9.49
CA PHE A 12 -8.62 21.56 -9.32
C PHE A 12 -7.74 21.42 -10.56
N ILE A 13 -8.34 21.40 -11.75
CA ILE A 13 -7.58 21.33 -13.02
C ILE A 13 -6.71 22.58 -13.19
N LEU A 14 -7.26 23.77 -12.92
CA LEU A 14 -6.51 25.03 -13.01
C LEU A 14 -5.40 25.11 -11.97
N LEU A 15 -5.66 24.67 -10.74
CA LEU A 15 -4.66 24.61 -9.68
C LEU A 15 -3.52 23.66 -10.06
N TYR A 16 -3.85 22.45 -10.54
CA TYR A 16 -2.86 21.49 -11.01
C TYR A 16 -2.03 22.04 -12.18
N ALA A 17 -2.68 22.67 -13.16
CA ALA A 17 -1.99 23.31 -14.29
C ALA A 17 -1.04 24.43 -13.82
N ALA A 18 -1.45 25.23 -12.83
CA ALA A 18 -0.61 26.27 -12.25
C ALA A 18 0.62 25.69 -11.52
N ILE A 19 0.45 24.58 -10.80
CA ILE A 19 1.56 23.86 -10.16
C ILE A 19 2.52 23.30 -11.21
N CYS A 20 2.02 22.63 -12.25
CA CYS A 20 2.84 22.11 -13.34
C CYS A 20 3.61 23.23 -14.06
N PHE A 21 2.95 24.38 -14.30
CA PHE A 21 3.61 25.57 -14.84
C PHE A 21 4.70 26.09 -13.91
N TYR A 22 4.44 26.18 -12.60
CA TYR A 22 5.42 26.62 -11.60
C TYR A 22 6.66 25.71 -11.57
N VAL A 23 6.45 24.39 -11.50
CA VAL A 23 7.53 23.40 -11.54
C VAL A 23 8.33 23.51 -12.84
N GLY A 24 7.63 23.57 -13.98
CA GLY A 24 8.24 23.70 -15.30
C GLY A 24 9.00 25.01 -15.50
N TYR A 25 8.49 26.13 -15.00
CA TYR A 25 9.17 27.42 -15.08
C TYR A 25 10.48 27.42 -14.31
N ASN A 26 10.50 26.91 -13.08
CA ASN A 26 11.71 26.81 -12.28
C ASN A 26 12.74 25.86 -12.92
N GLY A 27 12.28 24.73 -13.45
CA GLY A 27 13.11 23.81 -14.23
C GLY A 27 13.74 24.49 -15.46
N TRP A 28 12.96 25.26 -16.22
CA TRP A 28 13.47 26.03 -17.37
C TRP A 28 14.50 27.09 -16.97
N VAL A 29 14.26 27.81 -15.87
CA VAL A 29 15.21 28.81 -15.34
C VAL A 29 16.55 28.15 -14.99
N TRP A 30 16.52 27.00 -14.33
CA TRP A 30 17.74 26.25 -14.00
C TRP A 30 18.43 25.68 -15.25
N LEU A 31 17.68 25.11 -16.21
CA LEU A 31 18.25 24.56 -17.44
C LEU A 31 19.11 25.56 -18.21
N LYS A 32 18.72 26.85 -18.23
CA LYS A 32 19.50 27.93 -18.84
C LYS A 32 20.85 28.18 -18.18
N THR A 33 21.08 27.67 -16.97
CA THR A 33 22.38 27.74 -16.28
C THR A 33 23.31 26.59 -16.67
N THR A 34 22.79 25.56 -17.32
CA THR A 34 23.56 24.39 -17.75
C THR A 34 24.15 24.61 -19.15
N ARG A 35 25.07 23.73 -19.57
CA ARG A 35 25.60 23.72 -20.95
C ARG A 35 24.65 23.04 -21.95
N MET A 36 23.51 22.54 -21.50
CA MET A 36 22.56 21.81 -22.34
C MET A 36 21.78 22.76 -23.25
N LYS A 37 21.82 22.51 -24.56
CA LYS A 37 21.02 23.25 -25.53
C LYS A 37 19.67 22.57 -25.72
N VAL A 38 18.72 22.87 -24.83
CA VAL A 38 17.36 22.31 -24.89
C VAL A 38 16.43 23.24 -25.68
N ASN A 39 15.73 22.71 -26.68
CA ASN A 39 14.72 23.46 -27.42
C ASN A 39 13.52 23.77 -26.51
N LYS A 40 13.07 25.04 -26.47
CA LYS A 40 11.97 25.49 -25.61
C LYS A 40 10.64 24.77 -25.89
N TRP A 41 10.31 24.56 -27.17
CA TRP A 41 9.06 23.90 -27.57
C TRP A 41 9.08 22.42 -27.22
N PHE A 42 10.23 21.77 -27.38
CA PHE A 42 10.42 20.40 -26.92
C PHE A 42 10.23 20.29 -25.40
N TYR A 43 10.82 21.19 -24.61
CA TYR A 43 10.67 21.21 -23.15
C TYR A 43 9.21 21.40 -22.71
N ILE A 44 8.50 22.34 -23.33
CA ILE A 44 7.07 22.56 -23.07
C ILE A 44 6.25 21.32 -23.44
N GLY A 45 6.49 20.74 -24.62
CA GLY A 45 5.79 19.53 -25.05
C GLY A 45 6.01 18.36 -24.08
N LEU A 46 7.24 18.15 -23.63
CA LEU A 46 7.58 17.14 -22.62
C LEU A 46 6.82 17.37 -21.31
N LEU A 47 6.82 18.60 -20.80
CA LEU A 47 6.10 18.94 -19.56
C LEU A 47 4.59 18.72 -19.69
N VAL A 48 3.99 19.09 -20.83
CA VAL A 48 2.56 18.86 -21.07
C VAL A 48 2.25 17.37 -21.11
N MET A 49 3.09 16.58 -21.78
CA MET A 49 2.93 15.12 -21.84
C MET A 49 3.04 14.48 -20.45
N LEU A 50 4.07 14.85 -19.67
CA LEU A 50 4.23 14.37 -18.30
C LEU A 50 3.06 14.81 -17.41
N SER A 51 2.61 16.06 -17.52
CA SER A 51 1.48 16.57 -16.74
C SER A 51 0.17 15.88 -17.08
N ALA A 52 -0.06 15.59 -18.36
CA ALA A 52 -1.24 14.87 -18.82
C ALA A 52 -1.21 13.40 -18.39
N SER A 53 -0.04 12.79 -18.18
CA SER A 53 0.08 11.37 -17.86
C SER A 53 -0.60 10.95 -16.55
N ILE A 54 -0.64 11.82 -15.53
CA ILE A 54 -1.39 11.56 -14.28
C ILE A 54 -2.87 11.40 -14.56
N ILE A 55 -3.45 12.29 -15.37
CA ILE A 55 -4.90 12.30 -15.64
C ILE A 55 -5.24 11.19 -16.64
N LEU A 56 -4.52 11.13 -17.76
CA LEU A 56 -4.78 10.16 -18.80
C LEU A 56 -4.54 8.72 -18.33
N GLY A 57 -3.58 8.50 -17.41
CA GLY A 57 -3.32 7.19 -16.81
C GLY A 57 -4.49 6.64 -15.98
N GLN A 58 -5.42 7.49 -15.52
CA GLN A 58 -6.63 7.04 -14.82
C GLN A 58 -7.70 6.49 -15.77
N PHE A 59 -7.72 6.95 -17.02
CA PHE A 59 -8.76 6.59 -18.00
C PHE A 59 -8.27 5.65 -19.09
N ILE A 60 -6.97 5.60 -19.34
CA ILE A 60 -6.37 4.79 -20.39
C ILE A 60 -5.67 3.59 -19.75
N THR A 61 -6.07 2.38 -20.15
CA THR A 61 -5.47 1.11 -19.74
C THR A 61 -4.13 0.85 -20.44
N PHE A 62 -3.14 1.71 -20.16
CA PHE A 62 -1.78 1.61 -20.72
C PHE A 62 -0.72 1.79 -19.63
N GLN A 63 -0.09 0.68 -19.24
CA GLN A 63 0.86 0.62 -18.12
C GLN A 63 1.98 1.69 -18.17
N PRO A 64 2.69 1.91 -19.30
CA PRO A 64 3.75 2.93 -19.33
C PRO A 64 3.25 4.33 -18.98
N LEU A 65 2.00 4.67 -19.33
CA LEU A 65 1.40 5.96 -18.99
C LEU A 65 1.10 6.08 -17.50
N LYS A 66 0.56 5.02 -16.86
CA LYS A 66 0.37 4.98 -15.40
C LYS A 66 1.70 5.10 -14.65
N ILE A 67 2.75 4.40 -15.10
CA ILE A 67 4.08 4.48 -14.50
C ILE A 67 4.63 5.91 -14.61
N VAL A 68 4.63 6.50 -15.80
CA VAL A 68 5.10 7.88 -16.02
C VAL A 68 4.29 8.88 -15.18
N GLY A 69 2.98 8.69 -15.09
CA GLY A 69 2.10 9.47 -14.21
C GLY A 69 2.48 9.36 -12.75
N GLY A 70 2.74 8.14 -12.25
CA GLY A 70 3.20 7.89 -10.89
C GLY A 70 4.51 8.62 -10.56
N PHE A 71 5.51 8.53 -11.44
CA PHE A 71 6.77 9.28 -11.28
C PHE A 71 6.55 10.81 -11.33
N TRP A 72 5.72 11.30 -12.26
CA TRP A 72 5.39 12.72 -12.33
C TRP A 72 4.67 13.21 -11.07
N MET A 73 3.79 12.40 -10.48
CA MET A 73 3.11 12.71 -9.23
C MET A 73 4.12 12.92 -8.09
N VAL A 74 5.17 12.11 -8.03
CA VAL A 74 6.28 12.28 -7.09
C VAL A 74 7.06 13.56 -7.36
N VAL A 75 7.31 13.91 -8.63
CA VAL A 75 7.94 15.18 -9.00
C VAL A 75 7.13 16.35 -8.48
N ILE A 76 5.82 16.37 -8.75
CA ILE A 76 4.93 17.44 -8.30
C ILE A 76 4.90 17.52 -6.77
N GLY A 77 4.67 16.39 -6.10
CA GLY A 77 4.56 16.32 -4.63
C GLY A 77 5.79 16.89 -3.92
N TYR A 78 7.00 16.42 -4.24
CA TYR A 78 8.22 16.96 -3.63
C TYR A 78 8.54 18.39 -4.08
N SER A 79 8.24 18.76 -5.34
CA SER A 79 8.53 20.10 -5.84
C SER A 79 7.77 21.20 -5.10
N LEU A 80 6.57 20.91 -4.59
CA LEU A 80 5.80 21.84 -3.76
C LEU A 80 6.54 22.23 -2.47
N PHE A 81 7.41 21.37 -1.94
CA PHE A 81 8.25 21.67 -0.78
C PHE A 81 9.62 22.20 -1.18
N LEU A 82 10.27 21.57 -2.16
CA LEU A 82 11.66 21.86 -2.52
C LEU A 82 11.83 23.19 -3.24
N ILE A 83 10.94 23.52 -4.18
CA ILE A 83 11.11 24.73 -5.01
C ILE A 83 10.95 26.02 -4.19
N PRO A 84 9.98 26.17 -3.27
CA PRO A 84 9.94 27.34 -2.39
C PRO A 84 11.23 27.53 -1.58
N ILE A 85 11.77 26.46 -1.01
CA ILE A 85 13.05 26.48 -0.28
C ILE A 85 14.19 26.89 -1.22
N ALA A 86 14.24 26.30 -2.42
CA ALA A 86 15.25 26.61 -3.42
C ALA A 86 15.19 28.07 -3.86
N ASN A 87 14.00 28.63 -4.07
CA ASN A 87 13.82 30.03 -4.43
C ASN A 87 14.27 30.97 -3.30
N LEU A 88 14.02 30.61 -2.04
CA LEU A 88 14.54 31.33 -0.88
C LEU A 88 16.08 31.27 -0.82
N LEU A 89 16.69 30.12 -1.08
CA LEU A 89 18.14 29.97 -1.14
C LEU A 89 18.74 30.79 -2.30
N VAL A 90 18.12 30.79 -3.48
CA VAL A 90 18.55 31.62 -4.62
C VAL A 90 18.45 33.11 -4.29
N TYR A 91 17.45 33.54 -3.51
CA TYR A 91 17.36 34.92 -3.03
C TYR A 91 18.57 35.30 -2.17
N PHE A 92 18.96 34.46 -1.20
CA PHE A 92 20.11 34.71 -0.33
C PHE A 92 21.47 34.60 -1.03
N PHE A 93 21.68 33.54 -1.82
CA PHE A 93 22.96 33.27 -2.51
C PHE A 93 23.09 34.00 -3.85
N LYS A 94 22.07 34.76 -4.24
CA LYS A 94 21.93 35.41 -5.55
C LYS A 94 22.06 34.39 -6.70
N LYS A 95 22.21 34.88 -7.92
CA LYS A 95 22.32 34.05 -9.14
C LYS A 95 23.54 33.11 -9.17
N LYS A 96 24.54 33.30 -8.29
CA LYS A 96 25.73 32.45 -8.22
C LYS A 96 25.42 31.04 -7.71
N GLY A 97 24.39 30.88 -6.86
CA GLY A 97 23.98 29.59 -6.31
C GLY A 97 23.01 28.79 -7.19
N LEU A 98 22.38 29.41 -8.19
CA LEU A 98 21.26 28.83 -8.94
C LEU A 98 21.58 27.46 -9.56
N PHE A 99 22.75 27.32 -10.20
CA PHE A 99 23.18 26.06 -10.79
C PHE A 99 23.28 24.94 -9.75
N TRP A 100 23.98 25.21 -8.64
CA TRP A 100 24.21 24.22 -7.58
C TRP A 100 22.93 23.84 -6.83
N ILE A 101 22.04 24.80 -6.59
CA ILE A 101 20.75 24.56 -5.96
C ILE A 101 19.90 23.64 -6.85
N GLY A 102 19.75 23.95 -8.14
CA GLY A 102 18.98 23.08 -9.02
C GLY A 102 19.66 21.73 -9.27
N LEU A 103 20.99 21.66 -9.30
CA LEU A 103 21.71 20.39 -9.34
C LEU A 103 21.39 19.53 -8.11
N SER A 104 21.33 20.13 -6.92
CA SER A 104 20.96 19.39 -5.70
C SER A 104 19.54 18.83 -5.76
N ILE A 105 18.57 19.56 -6.37
CA ILE A 105 17.21 19.06 -6.59
C ILE A 105 17.21 17.89 -7.58
N VAL A 106 17.97 17.98 -8.68
CA VAL A 106 18.09 16.88 -9.65
C VAL A 106 18.70 15.63 -9.00
N LEU A 107 19.76 15.80 -8.20
CA LEU A 107 20.38 14.72 -7.45
C LEU A 107 19.42 14.12 -6.41
N PHE A 108 18.62 14.95 -5.74
CA PHE A 108 17.56 14.49 -4.85
C PHE A 108 16.54 13.62 -5.60
N PHE A 109 16.00 14.07 -6.73
CA PHE A 109 15.06 13.25 -7.51
C PHE A 109 15.69 11.97 -8.05
N SER A 110 16.96 12.01 -8.47
CA SER A 110 17.70 10.81 -8.85
C SER A 110 17.81 9.82 -7.69
N PHE A 111 18.13 10.30 -6.48
CA PHE A 111 18.12 9.48 -5.28
C PHE A 111 16.73 8.90 -4.99
N VAL A 112 15.68 9.72 -4.97
CA VAL A 112 14.30 9.28 -4.72
C VAL A 112 13.87 8.21 -5.74
N PHE A 113 14.19 8.37 -7.02
CA PHE A 113 13.80 7.41 -8.05
C PHE A 113 14.58 6.10 -7.93
N ILE A 114 15.90 6.16 -7.73
CA ILE A 114 16.73 4.95 -7.63
C ILE A 114 16.43 4.21 -6.34
N TYR A 115 16.59 4.88 -5.19
CA TYR A 115 16.40 4.28 -3.88
C TYR A 115 14.93 3.95 -3.61
N GLY A 116 14.01 4.82 -4.05
CA GLY A 116 12.59 4.58 -3.90
C GLY A 116 12.08 3.41 -4.73
N SER A 117 12.59 3.24 -5.95
CA SER A 117 12.26 2.06 -6.78
C SER A 117 12.84 0.81 -6.15
N TYR A 118 14.09 0.87 -5.65
CA TYR A 118 14.69 -0.26 -4.95
C TYR A 118 13.81 -0.71 -3.78
N ASN A 119 13.35 0.21 -2.94
CA ASN A 119 12.49 -0.13 -1.80
C ASN A 119 11.09 -0.62 -2.22
N ALA A 120 10.54 -0.14 -3.34
CA ALA A 120 9.24 -0.59 -3.86
C ALA A 120 9.28 -2.02 -4.39
N TRP A 121 10.36 -2.40 -5.08
CA TRP A 121 10.41 -3.64 -5.87
C TRP A 121 11.28 -4.74 -5.26
N ASN A 122 11.89 -4.51 -4.09
CA ASN A 122 12.71 -5.49 -3.37
C ASN A 122 12.11 -5.77 -1.98
N PRO A 123 11.12 -6.68 -1.90
CA PRO A 123 10.43 -7.00 -0.66
C PRO A 123 11.39 -7.57 0.39
N VAL A 124 11.23 -7.14 1.64
CA VAL A 124 11.93 -7.71 2.80
C VAL A 124 11.01 -8.60 3.62
N ILE A 125 11.60 -9.61 4.27
CA ILE A 125 10.91 -10.39 5.30
C ILE A 125 11.14 -9.70 6.64
N ARG A 126 10.07 -9.47 7.40
CA ARG A 126 10.14 -8.99 8.78
C ARG A 126 9.57 -10.01 9.73
N SER A 127 10.38 -10.47 10.69
CA SER A 127 9.97 -11.49 11.65
C SER A 127 9.57 -10.88 12.98
N TYR A 128 8.46 -11.36 13.55
CA TYR A 128 7.93 -10.98 14.85
C TYR A 128 7.62 -12.24 15.67
N ASP A 129 8.14 -12.30 16.90
CA ASP A 129 7.81 -13.38 17.84
C ASP A 129 6.71 -12.89 18.79
N ILE A 130 5.53 -13.50 18.72
CA ILE A 130 4.37 -13.13 19.54
C ILE A 130 4.00 -14.30 20.44
N TYR A 131 3.68 -13.99 21.71
CA TYR A 131 3.31 -14.98 22.72
C TYR A 131 1.87 -14.73 23.14
N LEU A 132 0.99 -15.71 22.92
CA LEU A 132 -0.39 -15.64 23.38
C LEU A 132 -0.56 -16.49 24.64
N ASN A 133 -1.17 -15.89 25.67
CA ASN A 133 -1.48 -16.59 26.92
C ASN A 133 -2.78 -17.41 26.79
N LYS A 134 -2.84 -18.28 25.78
CA LYS A 134 -3.93 -19.21 25.49
C LYS A 134 -3.35 -20.58 25.19
N GLN A 135 -4.09 -21.63 25.51
CA GLN A 135 -3.67 -23.00 25.24
C GLN A 135 -4.16 -23.42 23.85
N GLU A 136 -3.26 -24.07 23.10
CA GLU A 136 -3.51 -24.65 21.78
C GLU A 136 -2.73 -25.98 21.73
N GLU A 137 -3.18 -26.93 20.91
CA GLU A 137 -2.52 -28.26 20.83
C GLU A 137 -1.14 -28.16 20.15
N SER A 138 -1.01 -27.33 19.12
CA SER A 138 0.28 -26.91 18.60
C SER A 138 0.92 -25.90 19.56
N LYS A 139 2.25 -25.98 19.69
CA LYS A 139 3.00 -25.03 20.53
C LYS A 139 3.37 -23.76 19.79
N ASP A 140 3.36 -23.83 18.47
CA ASP A 140 3.81 -22.81 17.55
C ASP A 140 2.99 -22.81 16.26
N LEU A 141 2.82 -21.61 15.70
CA LEU A 141 2.19 -21.35 14.42
C LEU A 141 3.01 -20.28 13.68
N LYS A 142 3.51 -20.60 12.49
CA LYS A 142 4.22 -19.67 11.62
C LYS A 142 3.26 -19.10 10.58
N ILE A 143 2.89 -17.83 10.77
CA ILE A 143 2.02 -17.09 9.85
C ILE A 143 2.88 -16.26 8.91
N LEU A 144 2.64 -16.35 7.61
CA LEU A 144 3.08 -15.32 6.67
C LEU A 144 1.92 -14.37 6.41
N MET A 145 2.12 -13.10 6.72
CA MET A 145 1.21 -12.01 6.45
C MET A 145 1.71 -11.17 5.28
N VAL A 146 0.85 -10.93 4.30
CA VAL A 146 1.11 -10.07 3.15
C VAL A 146 -0.11 -9.20 2.88
N SER A 147 0.03 -7.88 2.92
CA SER A 147 -1.08 -6.94 2.69
C SER A 147 -0.78 -6.04 1.48
N ASP A 148 -1.80 -5.37 0.96
CA ASP A 148 -1.64 -4.29 -0.02
C ASP A 148 -0.79 -4.73 -1.22
N ILE A 149 -1.17 -5.85 -1.83
CA ILE A 149 -0.48 -6.40 -3.00
C ILE A 149 -0.71 -5.48 -4.20
N HIS A 150 -1.90 -4.87 -4.30
CA HIS A 150 -2.28 -3.90 -5.35
C HIS A 150 -2.07 -4.46 -6.77
N LEU A 151 -2.48 -5.71 -7.00
CA LEU A 151 -2.38 -6.32 -8.33
C LEU A 151 -3.16 -5.49 -9.36
N GLY A 152 -2.46 -5.09 -10.41
CA GLY A 152 -2.97 -4.09 -11.33
C GLY A 152 -2.02 -3.79 -12.48
N GLN A 153 -2.16 -2.61 -13.06
CA GLN A 153 -1.31 -2.20 -14.19
C GLN A 153 0.14 -1.94 -13.77
N ILE A 154 0.38 -1.53 -12.51
CA ILE A 154 1.74 -1.22 -12.03
C ILE A 154 2.36 -2.44 -11.38
N VAL A 155 1.67 -3.03 -10.39
CA VAL A 155 2.09 -4.29 -9.77
C VAL A 155 1.53 -5.46 -10.57
N GLY A 156 2.38 -6.07 -11.39
CA GLY A 156 2.00 -7.20 -12.25
C GLY A 156 2.68 -8.52 -11.88
N VAL A 157 2.54 -9.49 -12.79
CA VAL A 157 3.03 -10.88 -12.66
C VAL A 157 4.44 -10.97 -12.08
N LYS A 158 5.41 -10.21 -12.57
CA LYS A 158 6.80 -10.29 -12.10
C LYS A 158 6.99 -9.96 -10.62
N HIS A 159 6.16 -9.07 -10.05
CA HIS A 159 6.24 -8.76 -8.62
C HIS A 159 5.44 -9.77 -7.80
N LEU A 160 4.34 -10.28 -8.35
CA LEU A 160 3.61 -11.40 -7.75
C LEU A 160 4.46 -12.69 -7.69
N GLU A 161 5.27 -12.97 -8.70
CA GLU A 161 6.24 -14.09 -8.66
C GLU A 161 7.23 -13.95 -7.50
N ARG A 162 7.67 -12.72 -7.18
CA ARG A 162 8.50 -12.49 -5.99
C ARG A 162 7.77 -12.76 -4.69
N LEU A 163 6.44 -12.57 -4.65
CA LEU A 163 5.66 -12.95 -3.48
C LEU A 163 5.65 -14.47 -3.32
N VAL A 164 5.47 -15.20 -4.42
CA VAL A 164 5.57 -16.67 -4.43
C VAL A 164 6.93 -17.12 -3.91
N ASP A 165 8.03 -16.53 -4.42
CA ASP A 165 9.39 -16.83 -3.94
C ASP A 165 9.52 -16.58 -2.42
N LYS A 166 8.90 -15.51 -1.90
CA LYS A 166 8.92 -15.21 -0.45
C LYS A 166 8.09 -16.17 0.37
N VAL A 167 6.96 -16.65 -0.14
CA VAL A 167 6.16 -17.68 0.52
C VAL A 167 6.93 -18.99 0.58
N GLU A 168 7.57 -19.39 -0.52
CA GLU A 168 8.40 -20.59 -0.58
C GLU A 168 9.63 -20.49 0.34
N GLU A 169 10.31 -19.33 0.38
CA GLU A 169 11.47 -19.07 1.27
C GLU A 169 11.09 -19.22 2.75
N VAL A 170 9.90 -18.73 3.14
CA VAL A 170 9.44 -18.74 4.54
C VAL A 170 8.91 -20.11 4.94
N ASN A 171 8.26 -20.83 4.02
CA ASN A 171 7.52 -22.06 4.26
C ASN A 171 6.59 -21.94 5.49
N PRO A 172 5.52 -21.11 5.41
CA PRO A 172 4.60 -20.86 6.51
C PRO A 172 3.58 -21.98 6.68
N ASP A 173 2.99 -22.05 7.87
CA ASP A 173 1.87 -22.96 8.15
C ASP A 173 0.56 -22.41 7.58
N ILE A 174 0.41 -21.08 7.55
CA ILE A 174 -0.75 -20.37 7.02
C ILE A 174 -0.32 -19.04 6.38
N VAL A 175 -0.99 -18.65 5.29
CA VAL A 175 -0.80 -17.32 4.68
C VAL A 175 -2.06 -16.48 4.89
N LEU A 176 -1.91 -15.26 5.38
CA LEU A 176 -2.99 -14.33 5.67
C LEU A 176 -2.82 -13.01 4.89
N ILE A 177 -3.86 -12.60 4.18
CA ILE A 177 -3.86 -11.44 3.28
C ILE A 177 -4.88 -10.39 3.76
N PRO A 178 -4.49 -9.45 4.64
CA PRO A 178 -5.42 -8.47 5.19
C PRO A 178 -5.66 -7.28 4.25
N GLY A 179 -6.28 -7.56 3.09
CA GLY A 179 -6.84 -6.57 2.17
C GLY A 179 -5.90 -6.02 1.09
N ASP A 180 -6.53 -5.29 0.17
CA ASP A 180 -5.97 -4.65 -1.02
C ASP A 180 -5.21 -5.64 -1.91
N ILE A 181 -5.95 -6.63 -2.41
CA ILE A 181 -5.44 -7.66 -3.30
C ILE A 181 -5.22 -7.08 -4.70
N ILE A 182 -6.22 -6.35 -5.21
CA ILE A 182 -6.16 -5.61 -6.47
C ILE A 182 -6.10 -4.10 -6.22
N ASP A 183 -5.57 -3.35 -7.19
CA ASP A 183 -5.37 -1.89 -7.06
C ASP A 183 -6.66 -1.08 -7.27
N ASP A 184 -7.54 -1.44 -8.21
CA ASP A 184 -8.80 -0.71 -8.41
C ASP A 184 -9.80 -1.57 -9.20
N HIS A 185 -9.34 -2.09 -10.33
CA HIS A 185 -10.13 -2.85 -11.30
C HIS A 185 -9.56 -4.25 -11.44
N ILE A 186 -10.43 -5.24 -11.60
CA ILE A 186 -10.01 -6.64 -11.80
C ILE A 186 -9.48 -6.92 -13.22
N GLU A 187 -9.70 -6.00 -14.17
CA GLU A 187 -9.30 -6.19 -15.57
C GLU A 187 -7.81 -6.56 -15.75
N PRO A 188 -6.82 -5.86 -15.16
CA PRO A 188 -5.42 -6.22 -15.34
C PRO A 188 -5.08 -7.59 -14.75
N PHE A 189 -5.69 -7.94 -13.62
CA PHE A 189 -5.52 -9.25 -12.99
C PHE A 189 -5.91 -10.38 -13.95
N ILE A 190 -7.08 -10.26 -14.60
CA ILE A 190 -7.59 -11.27 -15.53
C ILE A 190 -6.78 -11.26 -16.83
N LYS A 191 -6.51 -10.08 -17.38
CA LYS A 191 -5.83 -9.92 -18.68
C LYS A 191 -4.41 -10.49 -18.66
N GLU A 192 -3.70 -10.29 -17.55
CA GLU A 192 -2.32 -10.78 -17.36
C GLU A 192 -2.29 -12.15 -16.68
N ASP A 193 -3.44 -12.81 -16.51
CA ASP A 193 -3.57 -14.18 -15.97
C ASP A 193 -2.89 -14.34 -14.59
N MET A 194 -3.02 -13.31 -13.75
CA MET A 194 -2.34 -13.24 -12.45
C MET A 194 -2.83 -14.32 -11.48
N GLY A 195 -4.07 -14.80 -11.65
CA GLY A 195 -4.64 -15.91 -10.89
C GLY A 195 -3.76 -17.17 -10.93
N LYS A 196 -3.18 -17.52 -12.08
CA LYS A 196 -2.28 -18.69 -12.20
C LYS A 196 -0.99 -18.58 -11.42
N VAL A 197 -0.52 -17.36 -11.17
CA VAL A 197 0.66 -17.14 -10.32
C VAL A 197 0.23 -17.17 -8.86
N LEU A 198 -0.93 -16.60 -8.55
CA LEU A 198 -1.53 -16.61 -7.23
C LEU A 198 -1.81 -18.04 -6.73
N GLU A 199 -2.22 -18.95 -7.61
CA GLU A 199 -2.40 -20.40 -7.36
C GLU A 199 -1.17 -21.09 -6.77
N LYS A 200 0.04 -20.53 -6.97
CA LYS A 200 1.28 -21.09 -6.44
C LYS A 200 1.47 -20.78 -4.97
N ILE A 201 0.77 -19.78 -4.42
CA ILE A 201 0.79 -19.46 -3.00
C ILE A 201 -0.04 -20.54 -2.28
N ASN A 202 0.63 -21.37 -1.49
CA ASN A 202 -0.01 -22.43 -0.74
C ASN A 202 0.63 -22.55 0.65
N ALA A 203 -0.16 -23.02 1.62
CA ALA A 203 0.29 -23.33 2.96
C ALA A 203 -0.57 -24.47 3.55
N PRO A 204 -0.03 -25.30 4.47
CA PRO A 204 -0.72 -26.47 5.00
C PRO A 204 -2.09 -26.20 5.62
N LEU A 205 -2.24 -25.07 6.32
CA LEU A 205 -3.49 -24.65 6.96
C LEU A 205 -4.32 -23.71 6.08
N GLY A 206 -3.92 -23.50 4.82
CA GLY A 206 -4.65 -22.70 3.84
C GLY A 206 -4.11 -21.27 3.65
N VAL A 207 -4.73 -20.58 2.71
CA VAL A 207 -4.45 -19.18 2.37
C VAL A 207 -5.75 -18.41 2.47
N TYR A 208 -5.79 -17.41 3.34
CA TYR A 208 -7.01 -16.64 3.59
C TYR A 208 -6.79 -15.17 3.30
N ALA A 209 -7.81 -14.54 2.73
CA ALA A 209 -7.81 -13.11 2.46
C ALA A 209 -9.08 -12.43 2.97
N ILE A 210 -9.02 -11.12 3.08
CA ILE A 210 -10.20 -10.25 3.19
C ILE A 210 -10.09 -9.15 2.12
N PRO A 211 -11.18 -8.47 1.74
CA PRO A 211 -11.07 -7.31 0.88
C PRO A 211 -10.55 -6.09 1.66
N GLY A 212 -9.74 -5.27 1.00
CA GLY A 212 -9.40 -3.91 1.42
C GLY A 212 -10.23 -2.87 0.66
N ASN A 213 -9.97 -1.57 0.86
CA ASN A 213 -10.80 -0.53 0.24
C ASN A 213 -10.61 -0.46 -1.28
N HIS A 214 -9.43 -0.76 -1.80
CA HIS A 214 -9.14 -0.72 -3.24
C HIS A 214 -9.91 -1.79 -4.02
N ASP A 215 -10.16 -2.94 -3.38
CA ASP A 215 -10.95 -4.04 -3.95
C ASP A 215 -12.42 -3.66 -4.24
N TYR A 216 -12.92 -2.54 -3.66
CA TYR A 216 -14.28 -2.02 -3.89
C TYR A 216 -14.34 -0.96 -5.00
N TYR A 217 -13.25 -0.24 -5.31
CA TYR A 217 -13.30 0.97 -6.13
C TYR A 217 -13.77 0.73 -7.57
N GLY A 218 -13.36 -0.37 -8.18
CA GLY A 218 -13.79 -0.76 -9.52
C GLY A 218 -15.21 -1.29 -9.61
N ASN A 219 -15.93 -1.42 -8.49
CA ASN A 219 -17.22 -2.12 -8.39
C ASN A 219 -17.13 -3.58 -8.89
N ASP A 220 -15.96 -4.18 -8.69
CA ASP A 220 -15.59 -5.52 -9.18
C ASP A 220 -15.47 -6.55 -8.04
N LEU A 221 -15.77 -6.18 -6.79
CA LEU A 221 -15.54 -7.01 -5.60
C LEU A 221 -15.98 -8.47 -5.77
N ASN A 222 -17.24 -8.72 -6.15
CA ASN A 222 -17.76 -10.08 -6.31
C ASN A 222 -16.98 -10.87 -7.37
N LYS A 223 -16.53 -10.20 -8.42
CA LYS A 223 -15.74 -10.82 -9.49
C LYS A 223 -14.31 -11.08 -9.03
N MET A 224 -13.71 -10.15 -8.27
CA MET A 224 -12.41 -10.34 -7.63
C MET A 224 -12.45 -11.57 -6.72
N VAL A 225 -13.45 -11.67 -5.84
CA VAL A 225 -13.63 -12.81 -4.92
C VAL A 225 -13.63 -14.13 -5.70
N VAL A 226 -14.48 -14.23 -6.74
CA VAL A 226 -14.55 -15.45 -7.57
C VAL A 226 -13.21 -15.80 -8.22
N GLU A 227 -12.47 -14.83 -8.75
CA GLU A 227 -11.18 -15.10 -9.40
C GLU A 227 -10.06 -15.43 -8.41
N VAL A 228 -10.09 -14.85 -7.20
CA VAL A 228 -9.14 -15.15 -6.12
C VAL A 228 -9.43 -16.51 -5.49
N GLU A 229 -10.70 -16.87 -5.28
CA GLU A 229 -11.09 -18.19 -4.79
C GLU A 229 -10.76 -19.32 -5.77
N LYS A 230 -10.88 -19.07 -7.08
CA LYS A 230 -10.40 -20.00 -8.12
C LYS A 230 -8.90 -20.28 -7.99
N ALA A 231 -8.14 -19.32 -7.47
CA ALA A 231 -6.71 -19.47 -7.21
C ALA A 231 -6.40 -20.19 -5.89
N GLY A 232 -7.40 -20.73 -5.19
CA GLY A 232 -7.23 -21.48 -3.95
C GLY A 232 -7.05 -20.60 -2.70
N ILE A 233 -7.49 -19.34 -2.75
CA ILE A 233 -7.48 -18.41 -1.62
C ILE A 233 -8.90 -18.19 -1.12
N ASP A 234 -9.16 -18.56 0.13
CA ASP A 234 -10.46 -18.38 0.76
C ASP A 234 -10.65 -16.91 1.17
N VAL A 235 -11.66 -16.24 0.61
CA VAL A 235 -11.92 -14.82 0.90
C VAL A 235 -13.03 -14.68 1.94
N LEU A 236 -12.65 -14.29 3.16
CA LEU A 236 -13.56 -14.13 4.28
C LEU A 236 -14.21 -12.73 4.27
N MET A 237 -15.54 -12.67 4.37
CA MET A 237 -16.29 -11.42 4.38
C MET A 237 -17.28 -11.35 5.55
N ASP A 238 -16.80 -10.88 6.70
CA ASP A 238 -17.51 -10.91 7.99
C ASP A 238 -17.87 -12.34 8.42
N GLU A 239 -16.86 -13.19 8.35
CA GLU A 239 -16.92 -14.62 8.63
C GLU A 239 -15.92 -15.00 9.71
N THR A 240 -16.20 -16.13 10.36
CA THR A 240 -15.32 -16.71 11.38
C THR A 240 -15.20 -18.18 11.12
N VAL A 241 -13.96 -18.66 10.99
CA VAL A 241 -13.65 -20.06 10.73
C VAL A 241 -12.78 -20.59 11.87
N LEU A 242 -13.03 -21.83 12.28
CA LEU A 242 -12.20 -22.55 13.25
C LEU A 242 -11.19 -23.39 12.46
N ILE A 243 -9.90 -23.05 12.56
CA ILE A 243 -8.84 -23.71 11.82
C ILE A 243 -8.29 -24.87 12.66
N ASN A 244 -8.37 -26.09 12.09
CA ASN A 244 -7.84 -27.33 12.67
C ASN A 244 -8.21 -27.55 14.15
N ASP A 245 -9.42 -27.13 14.55
CA ASP A 245 -9.88 -27.10 15.94
C ASP A 245 -8.99 -26.33 16.95
N GLY A 246 -7.96 -25.61 16.49
CA GLY A 246 -6.97 -24.94 17.32
C GLY A 246 -7.31 -23.47 17.61
N PHE A 247 -7.52 -22.66 16.56
CA PHE A 247 -7.75 -21.22 16.68
C PHE A 247 -8.84 -20.71 15.76
N TYR A 248 -9.46 -19.60 16.13
CA TYR A 248 -10.41 -18.89 15.29
C TYR A 248 -9.68 -17.87 14.40
N LEU A 249 -10.02 -17.88 13.11
CA LEU A 249 -9.67 -16.84 12.16
C LEU A 249 -10.94 -16.06 11.79
N ILE A 250 -10.90 -14.76 12.02
CA ILE A 250 -11.97 -13.82 11.67
C ILE A 250 -11.50 -12.99 10.49
N GLY A 251 -12.29 -12.94 9.43
CA GLY A 251 -12.06 -12.02 8.33
C GLY A 251 -13.21 -11.03 8.21
N ARG A 252 -12.91 -9.74 8.34
CA ARG A 252 -13.91 -8.67 8.24
C ARG A 252 -13.91 -8.07 6.85
N LYS A 253 -15.08 -7.61 6.41
CA LYS A 253 -15.18 -6.67 5.29
C LYS A 253 -14.41 -5.38 5.60
N ASP A 254 -14.03 -4.63 4.58
CA ASP A 254 -13.42 -3.31 4.77
C ASP A 254 -14.42 -2.29 5.37
N LEU A 255 -13.91 -1.20 5.97
CA LEU A 255 -14.74 -0.09 6.46
C LEU A 255 -15.55 0.60 5.36
N THR A 256 -15.17 0.46 4.09
CA THR A 256 -15.90 1.01 2.94
C THR A 256 -17.28 0.34 2.76
N ASP A 257 -17.53 -0.86 3.30
CA ASP A 257 -18.83 -1.52 3.23
C ASP A 257 -19.77 -1.10 4.38
N ASP A 258 -20.83 -0.37 4.06
CA ASP A 258 -21.84 0.09 5.03
C ASP A 258 -22.59 -1.06 5.76
N HIS A 259 -22.52 -2.30 5.24
CA HIS A 259 -23.15 -3.48 5.83
C HIS A 259 -22.18 -4.31 6.68
N ARG A 260 -20.98 -3.79 6.94
CA ARG A 260 -19.95 -4.43 7.76
C ARG A 260 -20.48 -4.80 9.16
N LYS A 261 -20.29 -6.05 9.58
CA LYS A 261 -20.65 -6.53 10.92
C LYS A 261 -19.75 -5.92 12.00
N LYS A 262 -20.28 -5.79 13.22
CA LYS A 262 -19.48 -5.39 14.39
C LYS A 262 -18.60 -6.56 14.85
N VAL A 263 -17.44 -6.25 15.43
CA VAL A 263 -16.55 -7.27 16.02
C VAL A 263 -17.28 -8.14 17.05
N SER A 264 -18.17 -7.53 17.84
CA SER A 264 -19.00 -8.23 18.84
C SER A 264 -19.95 -9.27 18.24
N ASP A 265 -20.32 -9.15 16.97
CA ASP A 265 -21.23 -10.09 16.31
C ASP A 265 -20.48 -11.32 15.79
N LEU A 266 -19.19 -11.16 15.48
CA LEU A 266 -18.29 -12.23 15.02
C LEU A 266 -17.69 -13.02 16.19
N THR A 267 -17.57 -12.41 17.36
CA THR A 267 -16.89 -12.98 18.53
C THR A 267 -17.81 -13.56 19.59
N ARG A 268 -19.12 -13.24 19.56
CA ARG A 268 -20.07 -13.50 20.66
C ARG A 268 -20.15 -14.95 21.11
N ASN A 269 -20.05 -15.88 20.17
CA ASN A 269 -20.28 -17.30 20.41
C ASN A 269 -18.97 -18.11 20.35
N LEU A 270 -17.81 -17.45 20.34
CA LEU A 270 -16.52 -18.13 20.25
C LEU A 270 -16.10 -18.63 21.63
N ASP A 271 -15.47 -19.80 21.66
CA ASP A 271 -14.74 -20.28 22.82
C ASP A 271 -13.48 -19.43 23.02
N GLN A 272 -13.55 -18.50 23.96
CA GLN A 272 -12.47 -17.55 24.26
C GLN A 272 -11.22 -18.20 24.88
N SER A 273 -11.27 -19.51 25.21
CA SER A 273 -10.06 -20.25 25.59
C SER A 273 -9.12 -20.49 24.41
N LYS A 274 -9.66 -20.52 23.18
CA LYS A 274 -8.89 -20.65 21.94
C LYS A 274 -8.35 -19.29 21.47
N PRO A 275 -7.20 -19.26 20.80
CA PRO A 275 -6.69 -18.05 20.17
C PRO A 275 -7.67 -17.49 19.13
N VAL A 276 -7.80 -16.17 19.07
CA VAL A 276 -8.64 -15.44 18.12
C VAL A 276 -7.74 -14.49 17.32
N ILE A 277 -7.53 -14.83 16.05
CA ILE A 277 -6.79 -14.03 15.08
C ILE A 277 -7.81 -13.34 14.17
N MET A 278 -7.68 -12.03 14.00
CA MET A 278 -8.57 -11.23 13.17
C MET A 278 -7.79 -10.50 12.08
N MET A 279 -8.26 -10.62 10.84
CA MET A 279 -7.88 -9.75 9.74
C MET A 279 -8.89 -8.61 9.63
N ASP A 280 -8.38 -7.38 9.66
CA ASP A 280 -9.13 -6.15 9.46
C ASP A 280 -8.23 -5.21 8.66
N HIS A 281 -8.60 -4.84 7.43
CA HIS A 281 -7.69 -4.18 6.51
C HIS A 281 -7.18 -2.83 7.08
N GLN A 282 -8.08 -2.04 7.68
CA GLN A 282 -7.72 -0.74 8.25
C GLN A 282 -7.49 -0.87 9.77
N PRO A 283 -6.34 -0.42 10.30
CA PRO A 283 -5.97 -0.59 11.70
C PRO A 283 -6.68 0.41 12.64
N TYR A 284 -8.01 0.41 12.60
CA TYR A 284 -8.87 1.17 13.49
C TYR A 284 -9.45 0.27 14.59
N ASP A 285 -10.11 0.88 15.57
CA ASP A 285 -10.92 0.18 16.57
C ASP A 285 -10.19 -0.89 17.40
N LEU A 286 -8.89 -0.72 17.64
CA LEU A 286 -8.08 -1.63 18.48
C LEU A 286 -8.70 -1.83 19.88
N ASP A 287 -9.28 -0.78 20.47
CA ASP A 287 -10.03 -0.88 21.74
C ASP A 287 -11.26 -1.79 21.64
N ILE A 288 -11.93 -1.81 20.49
CA ILE A 288 -13.11 -2.65 20.27
C ILE A 288 -12.65 -4.10 20.08
N ALA A 289 -11.61 -4.33 19.27
CA ALA A 289 -11.03 -5.65 19.08
C ALA A 289 -10.58 -6.27 20.42
N GLU A 290 -9.83 -5.53 21.22
CA GLU A 290 -9.35 -5.97 22.54
C GLU A 290 -10.51 -6.33 23.49
N LYS A 291 -11.53 -5.48 23.59
CA LYS A 291 -12.70 -5.72 24.45
C LYS A 291 -13.55 -6.91 24.02
N ASN A 292 -13.43 -7.36 22.77
CA ASN A 292 -14.16 -8.50 22.22
C ASN A 292 -13.29 -9.77 22.15
N GLY A 293 -12.15 -9.79 22.84
CA GLY A 293 -11.34 -11.00 23.02
C GLY A 293 -10.48 -11.40 21.82
N VAL A 294 -10.24 -10.47 20.89
CA VAL A 294 -9.26 -10.66 19.81
C VAL A 294 -7.85 -10.63 20.40
N ASP A 295 -7.03 -11.64 20.10
CA ASP A 295 -5.66 -11.73 20.61
C ASP A 295 -4.64 -11.16 19.62
N LEU A 296 -4.86 -11.35 18.32
CA LEU A 296 -3.98 -10.89 17.25
C LEU A 296 -4.80 -10.21 16.15
N LEU A 297 -4.53 -8.93 15.89
CA LEU A 297 -5.12 -8.14 14.82
C LEU A 297 -4.08 -7.88 13.72
N LEU A 298 -4.41 -8.27 12.49
CA LEU A 298 -3.56 -8.12 11.31
C LEU A 298 -4.20 -7.13 10.33
N SER A 299 -3.43 -6.11 9.93
CA SER A 299 -3.92 -5.02 9.07
C SER A 299 -2.87 -4.55 8.05
N GLY A 300 -3.33 -3.82 7.03
CA GLY A 300 -2.50 -3.18 6.01
C GLY A 300 -2.83 -1.69 5.92
N HIS A 301 -3.19 -1.23 4.71
CA HIS A 301 -3.85 0.03 4.39
C HIS A 301 -2.98 1.29 4.50
N THR A 302 -2.18 1.42 5.56
CA THR A 302 -1.48 2.69 5.86
C THR A 302 -0.35 2.97 4.89
N HIS A 303 0.20 1.91 4.26
CA HIS A 303 1.46 1.91 3.51
C HIS A 303 2.66 2.52 4.26
N ARG A 304 2.52 2.75 5.58
CA ARG A 304 3.36 3.68 6.36
C ARG A 304 3.60 5.00 5.63
N GLY A 305 2.56 5.51 4.97
CA GLY A 305 2.60 6.72 4.17
C GLY A 305 3.58 6.68 3.00
N GLN A 306 3.79 5.53 2.34
CA GLN A 306 4.54 5.21 1.10
C GLN A 306 5.76 6.09 0.71
N LEU A 307 5.59 7.41 0.61
CA LEU A 307 6.61 8.41 0.34
C LEU A 307 6.76 9.38 1.52
N SER A 308 7.94 9.40 2.11
CA SER A 308 8.34 10.35 3.14
C SER A 308 8.12 11.80 2.70
N PRO A 309 7.58 12.69 3.55
CA PRO A 309 7.35 12.50 4.99
C PRO A 309 5.92 12.08 5.34
N ALA A 310 5.14 11.48 4.43
CA ALA A 310 3.74 11.16 4.73
C ALA A 310 3.57 10.10 5.84
N HIS A 311 4.61 9.33 6.18
CA HIS A 311 4.63 8.48 7.37
C HIS A 311 4.38 9.27 8.68
N LEU A 312 4.77 10.55 8.75
CA LEU A 312 4.49 11.40 9.91
C LEU A 312 2.99 11.74 10.03
N ILE A 313 2.26 11.67 8.93
CA ILE A 313 0.81 11.90 8.89
C ILE A 313 0.11 10.61 9.32
N THR A 314 0.53 9.45 8.80
CA THR A 314 -0.06 8.15 9.18
C THR A 314 0.14 7.85 10.65
N ASP A 315 1.35 8.05 11.20
CA ASP A 315 1.67 7.92 12.63
C ASP A 315 0.78 8.80 13.53
N ARG A 316 0.22 9.89 13.00
CA ARG A 316 -0.68 10.78 13.73
C ARG A 316 -2.16 10.40 13.60
N ILE A 317 -2.54 9.67 12.55
CA ILE A 317 -3.91 9.25 12.28
C ILE A 317 -4.21 7.92 12.95
N TYR A 318 -3.28 6.98 12.89
CA TYR A 318 -3.48 5.61 13.37
C TYR A 318 -2.76 5.39 14.70
N GLU A 319 -3.38 4.65 15.62
CA GLU A 319 -2.74 4.23 16.87
C GLU A 319 -1.57 3.27 16.62
N ASN A 320 -1.71 2.41 15.61
CA ASN A 320 -0.63 1.62 15.03
C ASN A 320 -0.61 1.89 13.52
N ASP A 321 0.35 2.67 13.03
CA ASP A 321 0.47 2.94 11.61
C ASP A 321 1.38 1.92 10.89
N TRP A 322 2.28 1.24 11.61
CA TRP A 322 3.18 0.24 11.06
C TRP A 322 3.90 -0.57 12.15
N GLY A 323 4.08 -1.86 11.89
CA GLY A 323 4.82 -2.76 12.75
C GLY A 323 3.99 -3.27 13.92
N TYR A 324 4.67 -3.57 15.02
CA TYR A 324 4.08 -4.22 16.19
C TYR A 324 3.68 -3.22 17.27
N LEU A 325 2.44 -3.31 17.72
CA LEU A 325 1.91 -2.63 18.89
C LEU A 325 1.21 -3.65 19.80
N GLN A 326 1.48 -3.59 21.11
CA GLN A 326 0.68 -4.33 22.09
C GLN A 326 -0.25 -3.38 22.84
N LYS A 327 -1.55 -3.67 22.79
CA LYS A 327 -2.58 -2.95 23.53
C LYS A 327 -3.23 -3.89 24.54
N LYS A 328 -2.77 -3.83 25.79
CA LYS A 328 -3.13 -4.79 26.84
C LYS A 328 -2.85 -6.24 26.38
N ASN A 329 -3.88 -7.05 26.18
CA ASN A 329 -3.77 -8.43 25.72
C ASN A 329 -3.83 -8.56 24.18
N LEU A 330 -4.26 -7.51 23.47
CA LEU A 330 -4.29 -7.50 22.01
C LEU A 330 -2.90 -7.19 21.45
N HIS A 331 -2.47 -8.03 20.51
CA HIS A 331 -1.33 -7.78 19.65
C HIS A 331 -1.82 -7.25 18.30
N SER A 332 -1.28 -6.12 17.84
CA SER A 332 -1.59 -5.54 16.54
C SER A 332 -0.33 -5.53 15.67
N LEU A 333 -0.46 -6.02 14.45
CA LEU A 333 0.57 -5.96 13.42
C LEU A 333 0.01 -5.27 12.18
N VAL A 334 0.68 -4.19 11.76
CA VAL A 334 0.30 -3.41 10.59
C VAL A 334 1.43 -3.45 9.56
N SER A 335 1.16 -4.03 8.41
CA SER A 335 2.11 -4.08 7.30
C SER A 335 2.14 -2.75 6.56
N SER A 336 3.33 -2.34 6.11
CA SER A 336 3.46 -1.21 5.18
C SER A 336 3.13 -1.61 3.74
N GLY A 337 2.78 -2.86 3.47
CA GLY A 337 2.29 -3.35 2.19
C GLY A 337 3.36 -3.96 1.29
N PHE A 338 2.95 -4.90 0.44
CA PHE A 338 3.83 -5.61 -0.50
C PHE A 338 3.99 -4.87 -1.84
N GLY A 339 2.89 -4.33 -2.36
CA GLY A 339 2.84 -3.58 -3.60
C GLY A 339 3.03 -2.08 -3.41
N THR A 340 2.50 -1.29 -4.34
CA THR A 340 2.42 0.17 -4.24
C THR A 340 1.09 0.64 -4.78
N TRP A 341 0.43 1.53 -4.06
CA TRP A 341 -0.74 2.24 -4.57
C TRP A 341 -0.27 3.50 -5.34
N GLY A 342 -0.64 3.64 -6.61
CA GLY A 342 -0.19 4.75 -7.44
C GLY A 342 1.32 4.72 -7.78
N PRO A 343 2.19 5.63 -7.27
CA PRO A 343 3.57 5.70 -7.71
C PRO A 343 4.38 4.42 -7.41
N PRO A 344 5.21 3.95 -8.36
CA PRO A 344 6.03 2.75 -8.19
C PRO A 344 7.29 3.00 -7.34
N LEU A 345 7.15 3.71 -6.21
CA LEU A 345 8.24 4.23 -5.38
C LEU A 345 7.86 4.16 -3.89
N ARG A 346 8.82 3.75 -3.05
CA ARG A 346 8.70 3.78 -1.59
C ARG A 346 9.87 4.53 -0.93
N LEU A 347 9.61 5.56 -0.15
CA LEU A 347 10.63 6.29 0.61
C LEU A 347 10.17 6.44 2.06
N GLY A 348 10.98 6.02 3.04
CA GLY A 348 10.56 5.97 4.44
C GLY A 348 9.70 4.74 4.79
N SER A 349 9.28 3.97 3.77
CA SER A 349 8.75 2.62 3.90
C SER A 349 9.46 1.69 2.89
N ARG A 350 9.16 0.39 2.95
CA ARG A 350 9.72 -0.62 2.04
C ARG A 350 8.66 -1.68 1.76
N SER A 351 8.67 -2.28 0.57
CA SER A 351 7.85 -3.46 0.28
C SER A 351 8.22 -4.58 1.24
N GLU A 352 7.24 -5.27 1.81
CA GLU A 352 7.49 -6.29 2.82
C GLU A 352 6.47 -7.42 2.84
N VAL A 353 6.89 -8.53 3.42
CA VAL A 353 6.05 -9.58 3.99
C VAL A 353 6.42 -9.72 5.47
N MET A 354 5.45 -10.05 6.31
CA MET A 354 5.67 -10.26 7.74
C MET A 354 5.58 -11.75 8.07
N VAL A 355 6.53 -12.24 8.86
CA VAL A 355 6.53 -13.59 9.43
C VAL A 355 6.24 -13.45 10.91
N ILE A 356 5.18 -14.08 11.36
CA ILE A 356 4.74 -14.04 12.75
C ILE A 356 4.93 -15.44 13.31
N ASN A 357 5.91 -15.59 14.19
CA ASN A 357 6.10 -16.82 14.95
C ASN A 357 5.24 -16.71 16.20
N LEU A 358 4.03 -17.24 16.12
CA LEU A 358 3.08 -17.24 17.20
C LEU A 358 3.37 -18.44 18.12
N LYS A 359 3.52 -18.18 19.41
CA LYS A 359 3.75 -19.22 20.42
C LYS A 359 2.63 -19.21 21.44
N PHE A 360 2.16 -20.39 21.80
CA PHE A 360 1.05 -20.57 22.74
C PHE A 360 1.56 -21.02 24.12
N GLY A 361 0.84 -20.61 25.17
CA GLY A 361 1.09 -21.02 26.56
C GLY A 361 1.61 -19.91 27.48
N THR A 362 1.61 -20.22 28.79
CA THR A 362 2.17 -19.34 29.84
C THR A 362 3.69 -19.33 29.77
N ARG A 363 4.29 -18.14 29.76
CA ARG A 363 5.75 -17.96 29.93
C ARG A 363 6.25 -18.48 31.28
#